data_AF-A0A8K9V5F3-F1
#
_entry.id   AF-A0A8K9V5F3-F1
#
_cell.length_a   1.000
_cell.length_b   1.000
_cell.length_c   1.000
_cell.angle_alpha   90.00
_cell.angle_beta   90.00
_cell.angle_gamma   90.00
#
_symmetry.space_group_name_H-M   'P 1'
#
loop_
_entity.id
_entity.type
_entity.pdbx_description
1 polymer ?
#
loop_
_entity_poly.entity_id
_entity_poly.type
_entity_poly.pdbx_seq_one_letter_code
_entity_poly.pdbx_strand_id
1 'polypeptide(L)'
;MNTSLLPFLQIKKQQQDVMGFLSANKIEFEECDIAANEDNRKWMRENVPEEARPAAGNPLPPQIFNQDRYCGNYEAFFDAREDNIVYAFLGLTAPPGSKVP
;
A
#
# COMPACT_ATOMS: atom_id res chain seq x y z
N MET A 1 1.11 -29.33 -10.81
CA MET A 1 1.91 -28.45 -9.92
C MET A 1 0.95 -27.44 -9.30
N ASN A 2 0.98 -27.29 -7.98
CA ASN A 2 -0.04 -26.59 -7.19
C ASN A 2 0.11 -25.06 -7.35
N THR A 3 -0.65 -24.43 -8.24
CA THR A 3 -0.56 -22.99 -8.57
C THR A 3 -1.26 -22.08 -7.55
N SER A 4 -2.00 -22.62 -6.59
CA SER A 4 -2.82 -21.86 -5.63
C SER A 4 -2.04 -21.04 -4.61
N LEU A 5 -0.75 -21.34 -4.39
CA LEU A 5 0.08 -20.62 -3.40
C LEU A 5 0.70 -19.33 -3.96
N LEU A 6 0.77 -19.17 -5.28
CA LEU A 6 1.48 -18.04 -5.91
C LEU A 6 0.85 -16.67 -5.59
N PRO A 7 -0.49 -16.49 -5.63
CA PRO A 7 -1.09 -15.18 -5.36
C PRO A 7 -0.91 -14.72 -3.92
N PHE A 8 -1.05 -15.63 -2.95
CA PHE A 8 -0.86 -15.32 -1.53
C PHE A 8 0.59 -14.92 -1.22
N LEU A 9 1.56 -15.66 -1.77
CA LEU A 9 2.98 -15.34 -1.59
C LEU A 9 3.34 -13.98 -2.19
N GLN A 10 2.72 -13.62 -3.32
CA GLN A 10 2.92 -12.31 -3.96
C GLN A 10 2.40 -11.17 -3.07
N ILE A 11 1.16 -11.27 -2.59
CA ILE A 11 0.55 -10.26 -1.71
C ILE A 11 1.41 -10.07 -0.46
N LYS A 12 1.85 -11.17 0.17
CA LYS A 12 2.69 -11.11 1.36
C LYS A 12 4.02 -10.38 1.11
N LYS A 13 4.67 -10.64 -0.03
CA LYS A 13 5.91 -9.95 -0.42
C LYS A 13 5.68 -8.45 -0.65
N GLN A 14 4.57 -8.07 -1.30
CA GLN A 14 4.22 -6.68 -1.54
C GLN A 14 3.96 -5.92 -0.23
N GLN A 15 3.21 -6.53 0.70
CA GLN A 15 3.01 -5.96 2.04
C GLN A 15 4.35 -5.78 2.76
N GLN A 16 5.20 -6.81 2.76
CA GLN A 16 6.51 -6.77 3.41
C GLN A 16 7.44 -5.70 2.81
N ASP A 17 7.40 -5.48 1.49
CA ASP A 17 8.19 -4.46 0.82
C ASP A 17 7.72 -3.05 1.20
N VAL A 18 6.42 -2.78 1.22
CA VAL A 18 5.85 -1.50 1.69
C VAL A 18 6.26 -1.24 3.15
N MET A 19 5.99 -2.19 4.05
CA MET A 19 6.31 -2.05 5.48
C MET A 19 7.81 -1.92 5.71
N GLY A 20 8.62 -2.67 4.97
CA GLY A 20 10.08 -2.60 5.02
C GLY A 20 10.59 -1.24 4.59
N PHE A 21 10.03 -0.63 3.54
CA PHE A 21 10.37 0.71 3.11
C PHE A 21 10.01 1.76 4.17
N LEU A 22 8.77 1.73 4.70
CA LEU A 22 8.33 2.69 5.72
C LEU A 22 9.21 2.61 6.96
N SER A 23 9.50 1.39 7.42
CA SER A 23 10.39 1.12 8.55
C SER A 23 11.81 1.64 8.32
N ALA A 24 12.40 1.34 7.16
CA ALA A 24 13.77 1.77 6.81
C ALA A 24 13.91 3.29 6.74
N ASN A 25 12.85 3.98 6.32
CA ASN A 25 12.79 5.44 6.25
C ASN A 25 12.25 6.10 7.52
N LYS A 26 12.02 5.32 8.60
CA LYS A 26 11.50 5.80 9.89
C LYS A 26 10.17 6.56 9.76
N ILE A 27 9.34 6.12 8.82
CA ILE A 27 7.97 6.63 8.68
C ILE A 27 7.10 5.81 9.62
N GLU A 28 6.36 6.49 10.51
CA GLU A 28 5.39 5.82 11.38
C GLU A 28 4.19 5.33 10.56
N PHE A 29 3.76 4.09 10.84
CA PHE A 29 2.61 3.48 10.18
C PHE A 29 1.94 2.46 11.10
N GLU A 30 0.70 2.11 10.78
CA GLU A 30 -0.05 1.05 11.42
C GLU A 30 -0.42 -0.03 10.39
N GLU A 31 -0.36 -1.29 10.81
CA GLU A 31 -0.85 -2.42 10.03
C GLU A 31 -2.33 -2.68 10.34
N CYS A 32 -3.22 -2.29 9.42
CA CYS A 32 -4.63 -2.64 9.51
C CYS A 32 -4.86 -4.03 8.90
N ASP A 33 -4.76 -5.09 9.70
CA ASP A 33 -5.01 -6.47 9.22
C ASP A 33 -6.46 -6.62 8.73
N ILE A 34 -6.66 -7.01 7.48
CA ILE A 34 -7.99 -7.25 6.87
C ILE A 34 -8.36 -8.75 6.84
N ALA A 35 -7.41 -9.63 7.14
CA ALA A 35 -7.62 -11.08 7.11
C ALA A 35 -8.41 -11.50 8.35
N ALA A 36 -8.01 -11.03 9.53
CA ALA A 36 -8.67 -11.36 10.80
C ALA A 36 -9.69 -10.30 11.28
N ASN A 37 -9.60 -9.06 10.80
CA ASN A 37 -10.52 -7.98 11.20
C ASN A 37 -11.48 -7.59 10.06
N GLU A 38 -12.77 -7.80 10.29
CA GLU A 38 -13.81 -7.55 9.29
C GLU A 38 -14.09 -6.05 9.07
N ASP A 39 -13.95 -5.24 10.12
CA ASP A 39 -14.16 -3.79 10.04
C ASP A 39 -13.07 -3.15 9.19
N ASN A 40 -11.80 -3.53 9.39
CA ASN A 40 -10.69 -3.09 8.53
C ASN A 40 -10.92 -3.53 7.07
N ARG A 41 -11.36 -4.78 6.86
CA ARG A 41 -11.64 -5.31 5.52
C ARG A 41 -12.76 -4.55 4.82
N LYS A 42 -13.83 -4.23 5.54
CA LYS A 42 -14.96 -3.45 5.02
C LYS A 42 -14.53 -2.02 4.72
N TRP A 43 -13.89 -1.37 5.69
CA TRP A 43 -13.41 0.01 5.57
C TRP A 43 -12.46 0.18 4.39
N MET A 44 -11.48 -0.73 4.22
CA MET A 44 -10.56 -0.70 3.08
C MET A 44 -11.32 -0.75 1.75
N ARG A 45 -12.29 -1.66 1.60
CA ARG A 45 -13.05 -1.81 0.34
C ARG A 45 -13.94 -0.61 0.04
N GLU A 46 -14.52 0.01 1.06
CA GLU A 46 -15.38 1.18 0.92
C GLU A 46 -14.58 2.45 0.58
N ASN A 47 -13.38 2.60 1.16
CA ASN A 47 -12.55 3.81 1.01
C ASN A 47 -11.53 3.75 -0.13
N VAL A 48 -11.35 2.61 -0.80
CA VAL A 48 -10.64 2.56 -2.09
C VAL A 48 -11.53 3.23 -3.16
N PRO A 49 -11.05 4.30 -3.84
CA PRO A 49 -11.79 4.99 -4.91
C PRO A 49 -12.16 4.06 -6.06
N GLU A 50 -13.27 4.33 -6.72
CA GLU A 50 -13.81 3.45 -7.77
C GLU A 50 -12.82 3.28 -8.94
N GLU A 51 -12.13 4.34 -9.32
CA GLU A 51 -11.10 4.36 -10.35
C GLU A 51 -9.86 3.52 -10.03
N ALA A 52 -9.63 3.24 -8.74
CA ALA A 52 -8.52 2.40 -8.26
C ALA A 52 -8.95 0.95 -7.98
N ARG A 53 -10.24 0.61 -8.16
CA ARG A 53 -10.74 -0.75 -7.97
C ARG A 53 -10.39 -1.62 -9.18
N PRO A 54 -10.12 -2.93 -8.96
CA PRO A 54 -9.93 -3.85 -10.08
C PRO A 54 -11.21 -4.02 -10.89
N ALA A 55 -11.08 -4.30 -12.18
CA ALA A 55 -12.22 -4.55 -13.08
C ALA A 55 -13.12 -5.72 -12.62
N ALA A 56 -12.57 -6.65 -11.83
CA ALA A 56 -13.31 -7.74 -11.21
C ALA A 56 -12.77 -8.04 -9.80
N GLY A 57 -13.68 -8.34 -8.87
CA GLY A 57 -13.35 -8.69 -7.50
C GLY A 57 -13.17 -7.49 -6.58
N ASN A 58 -12.54 -7.73 -5.42
CA ASN A 58 -12.28 -6.70 -4.42
C ASN A 58 -10.84 -6.19 -4.54
N PRO A 59 -10.56 -4.93 -4.16
CA PRO A 59 -9.18 -4.47 -4.01
C PRO A 59 -8.42 -5.39 -3.04
N LEU A 60 -7.19 -5.76 -3.42
CA LEU A 60 -6.31 -6.64 -2.67
C LEU A 60 -5.24 -5.82 -1.94
N PRO A 61 -4.77 -6.24 -0.76
CA PRO A 61 -3.70 -5.55 -0.05
C PRO A 61 -2.34 -5.74 -0.76
N PRO A 62 -1.36 -4.84 -0.52
CA PRO A 62 -1.45 -3.66 0.34
C PRO A 62 -2.27 -2.53 -0.30
N GLN A 63 -3.01 -1.81 0.55
CA GLN A 63 -3.69 -0.57 0.21
C GLN A 63 -3.21 0.49 1.21
N ILE A 64 -2.64 1.57 0.71
CA ILE A 64 -1.94 2.57 1.52
C ILE A 64 -2.84 3.77 1.68
N PHE A 65 -3.04 4.16 2.93
CA PHE A 65 -3.78 5.34 3.31
C PHE A 65 -2.92 6.22 4.21
N ASN A 66 -3.06 7.53 4.06
CA ASN A 66 -2.62 8.48 5.06
C ASN A 66 -3.87 8.98 5.78
N GLN A 67 -4.11 8.45 6.98
CA GLN A 67 -5.38 8.60 7.70
C GLN A 67 -6.54 8.16 6.79
N ASP A 68 -7.48 9.05 6.48
CA ASP A 68 -8.64 8.75 5.62
C ASP A 68 -8.35 8.97 4.12
N ARG A 69 -7.18 9.50 3.76
CA ARG A 69 -6.84 9.76 2.36
C ARG A 69 -6.21 8.53 1.73
N TYR A 70 -6.85 8.03 0.66
CA TYR A 70 -6.24 7.00 -0.18
C TYR A 70 -4.96 7.53 -0.85
N CYS A 71 -3.85 6.82 -0.68
CA CYS A 71 -2.59 7.11 -1.36
C CYS A 71 -2.45 6.23 -2.61
N GLY A 72 -2.68 4.93 -2.50
CA GLY A 72 -2.59 4.01 -3.63
C GLY A 72 -2.44 2.54 -3.22
N ASN A 73 -2.42 1.68 -4.24
CA ASN A 73 -2.10 0.26 -4.13
C ASN A 73 -0.57 0.03 -4.20
N TYR A 74 -0.14 -1.23 -4.28
CA TYR A 74 1.29 -1.56 -4.42
C TYR A 74 1.93 -0.97 -5.69
N GLU A 75 1.26 -1.04 -6.84
CA GLU A 75 1.82 -0.53 -8.11
C GLU A 75 2.07 0.97 -8.04
N ALA A 76 1.10 1.74 -7.54
CA ALA A 76 1.26 3.19 -7.36
C ALA A 76 2.41 3.53 -6.37
N PHE A 77 2.58 2.74 -5.31
CA PHE A 77 3.72 2.88 -4.40
C PHE A 77 5.06 2.56 -5.09
N PHE A 78 5.08 1.51 -5.91
CA PHE A 78 6.27 1.12 -6.66
C PHE A 78 6.67 2.20 -7.67
N ASP A 79 5.72 2.72 -8.44
CA ASP A 79 5.95 3.81 -9.39
C ASP A 79 6.47 5.06 -8.66
N ALA A 80 5.84 5.42 -7.53
CA ALA A 80 6.30 6.53 -6.70
C ALA A 80 7.72 6.33 -6.15
N ARG A 81 8.14 5.08 -5.94
CA ARG A 81 9.49 4.74 -5.49
C ARG A 81 10.51 4.87 -6.60
N GLU A 82 10.19 4.40 -7.81
CA GLU A 82 11.04 4.57 -9.00
C GLU A 82 11.26 6.06 -9.32
N ASP A 83 10.19 6.86 -9.20
CA ASP A 83 10.22 8.31 -9.43
C ASP A 83 10.77 9.12 -8.25
N ASN A 84 11.17 8.49 -7.14
CA ASN A 84 11.64 9.14 -5.91
C ASN A 84 10.61 10.13 -5.29
N ILE A 85 9.32 9.93 -5.52
CA ILE A 85 8.21 10.76 -5.02
C ILE A 85 7.41 10.11 -3.89
N VAL A 86 7.94 9.08 -3.23
CA VAL A 86 7.22 8.32 -2.19
C VAL A 86 6.67 9.21 -1.07
N TYR A 87 7.42 10.23 -0.62
CA TYR A 87 6.92 11.13 0.41
C TYR A 87 5.70 11.93 -0.07
N ALA A 88 5.72 12.44 -1.30
CA ALA A 88 4.56 13.12 -1.90
C ALA A 88 3.38 12.16 -2.08
N PHE A 89 3.63 10.93 -2.56
CA PHE A 89 2.63 9.86 -2.64
C PHE A 89 1.97 9.58 -1.29
N LEU A 90 2.76 9.48 -0.22
CA LEU A 90 2.28 9.32 1.16
C LEU A 90 1.65 10.61 1.72
N GLY A 91 1.78 11.75 1.05
CA GLY A 91 1.30 13.04 1.56
C GLY A 91 2.11 13.59 2.72
N LEU A 92 3.37 13.23 2.78
CA LEU A 92 4.32 13.61 3.82
C LEU A 92 5.34 14.60 3.24
N THR A 93 5.90 15.42 4.12
CA THR A 93 7.04 16.25 3.77
C THR A 93 8.29 15.38 3.73
N ALA A 94 9.00 15.40 2.61
CA ALA A 94 10.27 14.67 2.49
C ALA A 94 11.31 15.22 3.47
N PRO A 95 12.10 14.38 4.15
CA PRO A 95 13.14 14.83 5.06
C PRO A 95 14.23 15.59 4.28
N PRO A 96 14.92 16.55 4.92
CA PRO A 96 16.02 17.29 4.30
C PRO A 96 17.09 16.35 3.73
N GLY A 97 17.50 16.59 2.48
CA GLY A 97 18.48 15.75 1.78
C GLY A 97 17.89 14.55 1.03
N SER A 98 16.57 14.37 1.05
CA SER A 98 15.90 13.44 0.13
C SER A 98 16.12 13.87 -1.31
N LYS A 99 16.28 12.90 -2.21
CA LYS A 99 16.26 13.17 -3.65
C LYS A 99 14.87 13.69 -4.00
N VAL A 100 14.80 14.95 -4.43
CA VAL A 100 13.62 15.51 -5.10
C VAL A 100 13.75 15.17 -6.59
N PRO A 101 12.65 14.81 -7.28
CA PRO A 101 12.65 14.68 -8.73
C PRO A 101 13.04 15.98 -9.44
#